data_AF-A0A0K0DR87-F1
#
_entry.id   AF-A0A0K0DR87-F1
#
_cell.length_a   1.000
_cell.length_b   1.000
_cell.length_c   1.000
_cell.angle_alpha   90.00
_cell.angle_beta   90.00
_cell.angle_gamma   90.00
#
_symmetry.space_group_name_H-M   'P 1'
#
loop_
_entity.id
_entity.type
_entity.pdbx_description
1 polymer ?
#
loop_
_entity_poly.entity_id
_entity_poly.type
_entity_poly.pdbx_seq_one_letter_code
_entity_poly.pdbx_strand_id
1 'polypeptide(L)'
;MVSKDGELVAPVLQVVSLVVATTHMETNRQFYIHGIEETYAGKQFFETAAGKISIEQYFREKYKRSLRFPRLPLASERKAANVLNYYPLELLVIEPGQRVSSKKLTGTLTERMIQQARILPHEMKKNNRRQLALARLDGDNNEYLSSFRVRSLKVASVRISSEFVTSEGKVLAAPEITYKTGSLQPDGRGKLSWKLAERLQFYRPATVEAVSIVILDKAVHRNQASDFYHALARMGRSRGMEIRESNVKIHEMYSELNSRIEEHFRLFQAARSKVQGCYPACVRQYGSVLLPKQNEGVDFFFEQLKC
;
A
#
# COMPACT_ATOMS: atom_id res chain seq x y z
N MET A 1 9.95 23.00 -10.72
CA MET A 1 8.53 22.79 -11.03
C MET A 1 7.77 22.76 -9.73
N VAL A 2 7.56 23.94 -9.17
CA VAL A 2 6.49 24.18 -8.20
C VAL A 2 5.36 24.77 -9.03
N SER A 3 4.18 24.14 -9.03
CA SER A 3 3.02 24.76 -9.68
C SER A 3 2.82 26.15 -9.09
N LYS A 4 2.35 27.11 -9.89
CA LYS A 4 1.97 28.46 -9.44
C LYS A 4 0.93 28.44 -8.28
N ASP A 5 0.35 27.29 -7.98
CA ASP A 5 -0.63 27.06 -6.92
C ASP A 5 -0.05 26.41 -5.65
N GLY A 6 1.28 26.40 -5.46
CA GLY A 6 1.91 25.85 -4.26
C GLY A 6 1.92 24.32 -4.17
N GLU A 7 1.38 23.64 -5.19
CA GLU A 7 1.44 22.19 -5.32
C GLU A 7 2.75 21.79 -6.02
N LEU A 8 3.63 21.11 -5.29
CA LEU A 8 4.88 20.56 -5.81
C LEU A 8 4.56 19.45 -6.83
N VAL A 9 5.06 19.57 -8.05
CA VAL A 9 4.83 18.57 -9.10
C VAL A 9 5.43 17.22 -8.65
N ALA A 10 4.74 16.10 -8.91
CA ALA A 10 5.04 14.78 -8.36
C ALA A 10 6.53 14.33 -8.35
N PRO A 11 7.38 14.62 -9.37
CA PRO A 11 8.82 14.30 -9.33
C PRO A 11 9.59 15.11 -8.28
N VAL A 12 9.19 16.37 -8.05
CA VAL A 12 9.82 17.26 -7.06
C VAL A 12 9.55 16.76 -5.64
N LEU A 13 8.37 16.19 -5.41
CA LEU A 13 7.99 15.63 -4.11
C LEU A 13 8.85 14.43 -3.69
N GLN A 14 9.46 13.71 -4.65
CA GLN A 14 10.23 12.50 -4.38
C GLN A 14 11.68 12.75 -3.94
N VAL A 15 12.23 13.91 -4.30
CA VAL A 15 13.66 14.22 -4.09
C VAL A 15 13.87 15.18 -2.91
N VAL A 16 12.85 15.97 -2.57
CA VAL A 16 12.87 16.85 -1.39
C VAL A 16 12.97 16.02 -0.11
N SER A 17 13.71 16.52 0.87
CA SER A 17 14.01 15.87 2.15
C SER A 17 14.88 14.60 2.08
N LEU A 18 15.44 14.28 0.91
CA LEU A 18 16.53 13.29 0.83
C LEU A 18 17.85 13.90 1.30
N VAL A 19 18.63 13.11 2.03
CA VAL A 19 20.03 13.38 2.32
C VAL A 19 20.86 13.04 1.09
N VAL A 20 21.73 13.96 0.71
CA VAL A 20 22.66 13.80 -0.40
C VAL A 20 24.07 14.17 0.04
N ALA A 21 25.06 13.54 -0.59
CA ALA A 21 26.46 13.93 -0.50
C ALA A 21 26.95 14.59 -1.78
N THR A 22 27.77 15.62 -1.63
CA THR A 22 28.51 16.24 -2.74
C THR A 22 29.63 15.33 -3.23
N THR A 23 29.93 15.33 -4.53
CA THR A 23 31.01 14.52 -5.13
C THR A 23 32.17 15.35 -5.73
N HIS A 24 32.17 16.66 -5.51
CA HIS A 24 33.10 17.60 -6.13
C HIS A 24 34.15 18.14 -5.16
N MET A 25 34.04 17.83 -3.86
CA MET A 25 34.96 18.25 -2.80
C MET A 25 35.87 17.08 -2.40
N GLU A 26 37.02 17.36 -1.80
CA GLU A 26 37.89 16.33 -1.21
C GLU A 26 37.21 15.63 -0.03
N THR A 27 36.52 16.41 0.80
CA THR A 27 35.64 15.91 1.86
C THR A 27 34.20 16.08 1.43
N ASN A 28 33.52 14.96 1.16
CA ASN A 28 32.12 14.97 0.77
C ASN A 28 31.26 15.55 1.90
N ARG A 29 30.45 16.55 1.58
CA ARG A 29 29.53 17.17 2.51
C ARG A 29 28.14 16.59 2.33
N GLN A 30 27.51 16.21 3.44
CA GLN A 30 26.15 15.70 3.49
C GLN A 30 25.16 16.80 3.88
N PHE A 31 24.01 16.84 3.22
CA PHE A 31 22.92 17.78 3.55
C PHE A 31 21.56 17.28 3.05
N TYR A 32 20.48 17.86 3.57
CA TYR A 32 19.11 17.59 3.10
C TYR A 32 18.73 18.52 1.96
N ILE A 33 18.14 17.97 0.90
CA ILE A 33 17.54 18.78 -0.17
C ILE A 33 16.31 19.49 0.39
N HIS A 34 16.38 20.82 0.48
CA HIS A 34 15.27 21.67 0.89
C HIS A 34 14.26 21.86 -0.25
N GLY A 35 14.76 22.06 -1.48
CA GLY A 35 13.93 22.32 -2.65
C GLY A 35 14.66 22.03 -3.96
N ILE A 36 13.91 22.11 -5.05
CA ILE A 36 14.43 22.05 -6.42
C ILE A 36 14.07 23.37 -7.11
N GLU A 37 15.09 24.13 -7.46
CA GLU A 37 14.96 25.42 -8.13
C GLU A 37 14.82 25.24 -9.65
N GLU A 38 13.97 26.06 -10.28
CA GLU A 38 13.71 26.00 -11.73
C GLU A 38 14.80 26.67 -12.57
N THR A 39 15.62 27.50 -11.94
CA THR A 39 16.78 28.10 -12.60
C THR A 39 17.87 27.05 -12.83
N TYR A 40 18.77 27.37 -13.75
CA TYR A 40 19.88 26.49 -14.12
C TYR A 40 21.22 27.15 -13.84
N ALA A 41 22.30 26.36 -13.86
CA ALA A 41 23.61 26.76 -13.35
C ALA A 41 24.18 28.04 -13.98
N GLY A 42 23.92 28.29 -15.26
CA GLY A 42 24.38 29.49 -15.98
C GLY A 42 23.55 30.77 -15.72
N LYS A 43 22.32 30.65 -15.19
CA LYS A 43 21.44 31.80 -14.87
C LYS A 43 21.24 32.02 -13.38
N GLN A 44 21.66 31.09 -12.53
CA GLN A 44 21.66 31.26 -11.09
C GLN A 44 22.99 31.86 -10.65
N PHE A 45 22.92 32.95 -9.89
CA PHE A 45 24.08 33.70 -9.42
C PHE A 45 24.10 33.79 -7.89
N PHE A 46 25.28 33.96 -7.33
CA PHE A 46 25.47 34.28 -5.93
C PHE A 46 26.63 35.28 -5.77
N GLU A 47 26.61 36.02 -4.67
CA GLU A 47 27.62 37.04 -4.37
C GLU A 47 28.87 36.38 -3.78
N THR A 48 30.04 36.77 -4.29
CA THR A 48 31.34 36.42 -3.73
C THR A 48 32.13 37.69 -3.43
N ALA A 49 33.26 37.57 -2.72
CA ALA A 49 34.14 38.71 -2.45
C ALA A 49 34.66 39.40 -3.72
N ALA A 50 34.70 38.69 -4.86
CA ALA A 50 35.13 39.20 -6.15
C ALA A 50 33.95 39.70 -7.03
N GLY A 51 32.72 39.68 -6.50
CA GLY A 51 31.49 40.07 -7.20
C GLY A 51 30.55 38.89 -7.50
N LYS A 52 29.54 39.17 -8.32
CA LYS A 52 28.49 38.22 -8.68
C LYS A 52 28.97 37.21 -9.72
N ILE A 53 28.92 35.92 -9.38
CA ILE A 53 29.35 34.81 -10.25
C ILE A 53 28.21 33.82 -10.46
N SER A 54 28.13 33.22 -11.65
CA SER A 54 27.17 32.13 -11.92
C SER A 54 27.66 30.84 -11.27
N ILE A 55 26.75 29.93 -10.96
CA ILE A 55 27.10 28.60 -10.43
C ILE A 55 27.99 27.85 -11.43
N GLU A 56 27.62 27.87 -12.72
CA GLU A 56 28.40 27.23 -13.78
C GLU A 56 29.84 27.74 -13.84
N GLN A 57 30.02 29.06 -13.79
CA GLN A 57 31.35 29.68 -13.80
C GLN A 57 32.14 29.37 -12.52
N TYR A 58 31.50 29.39 -11.35
CA TYR A 58 32.13 29.04 -10.09
C TYR A 58 32.67 27.61 -10.08
N PHE A 59 31.88 26.63 -10.56
CA PHE A 59 32.33 25.24 -10.63
C PHE A 59 33.47 25.02 -11.63
N ARG A 60 33.46 25.76 -12.74
CA ARG A 60 34.55 25.77 -13.73
C ARG A 60 35.83 26.39 -13.19
N GLU A 61 35.72 27.50 -12.45
CA GLU A 61 36.89 28.25 -11.96
C GLU A 61 37.51 27.62 -10.71
N LYS A 62 36.70 27.31 -9.70
CA LYS A 62 37.16 26.81 -8.40
C LYS A 62 37.46 25.32 -8.41
N TYR A 63 36.54 24.52 -8.97
CA TYR A 63 36.66 23.06 -8.97
C TYR A 63 37.20 22.49 -10.28
N LYS A 64 37.51 23.34 -11.26
CA LYS A 64 38.00 22.94 -12.61
C LYS A 64 37.09 21.90 -13.27
N ARG A 65 35.78 21.96 -13.00
CA ARG A 65 34.79 21.04 -13.57
C ARG A 65 33.84 21.78 -14.51
N SER A 66 33.74 21.30 -15.74
CA SER A 66 32.68 21.68 -16.67
C SER A 66 31.44 20.85 -16.38
N LEU A 67 30.29 21.49 -16.18
CA LEU A 67 29.05 20.77 -15.94
C LEU A 67 28.62 20.06 -17.23
N ARG A 68 28.22 18.78 -17.14
CA ARG A 68 27.74 18.02 -18.31
C ARG A 68 26.31 18.40 -18.66
N PHE A 69 25.52 18.71 -17.64
CA PHE A 69 24.11 19.05 -17.77
C PHE A 69 23.78 20.43 -17.17
N PRO A 70 24.34 21.53 -17.71
CA PRO A 70 24.23 22.87 -17.11
C PRO A 70 22.81 23.44 -17.12
N ARG A 71 21.89 22.87 -17.91
CA ARG A 71 20.48 23.27 -18.02
C ARG A 71 19.54 22.53 -17.06
N LEU A 72 20.04 21.57 -16.28
CA LEU A 72 19.21 20.90 -15.27
C LEU A 72 18.86 21.87 -14.12
N PRO A 73 17.71 21.65 -13.46
CA PRO A 73 17.37 22.38 -12.24
C PRO A 73 18.41 22.14 -11.14
N LEU A 74 18.43 23.03 -10.16
CA LEU A 74 19.38 23.00 -9.06
C LEU A 74 18.72 22.49 -7.79
N ALA A 75 19.44 21.73 -6.97
CA ALA A 75 19.01 21.43 -5.61
C ALA A 75 19.36 22.61 -4.70
N SER A 76 18.44 22.99 -3.81
CA SER A 76 18.70 24.00 -2.79
C SER A 76 18.86 23.37 -1.40
N GLU A 77 19.79 23.94 -0.64
CA GLU A 77 20.03 23.64 0.77
C GLU A 77 19.77 24.90 1.58
N ARG A 78 18.94 24.80 2.61
CA ARG A 78 18.68 25.91 3.52
C ARG A 78 19.67 25.88 4.68
N LYS A 79 20.62 26.82 4.71
CA LYS A 79 21.61 26.95 5.80
C LYS A 79 21.10 27.83 6.94
N ALA A 80 20.32 28.86 6.61
CA ALA A 80 19.66 29.76 7.57
C ALA A 80 18.31 30.21 7.01
N ALA A 81 17.50 30.93 7.81
CA ALA A 81 16.13 31.31 7.44
C ALA A 81 16.02 31.91 6.02
N ASN A 82 16.99 32.74 5.61
CA ASN A 82 17.01 33.44 4.31
C ASN A 82 18.25 33.13 3.46
N VAL A 83 19.02 32.08 3.76
CA VAL A 83 20.25 31.73 3.03
C VAL A 83 20.10 30.35 2.40
N LEU A 84 20.00 30.34 1.07
CA LEU A 84 19.94 29.15 0.24
C LEU A 84 21.29 28.96 -0.47
N ASN A 85 21.83 27.75 -0.38
CA ASN A 85 22.93 27.30 -1.24
C ASN A 85 22.36 26.48 -2.38
N TYR A 86 22.97 26.57 -3.56
CA TYR A 86 22.49 25.91 -4.76
C TYR A 86 23.54 24.93 -5.29
N TYR A 87 23.10 23.73 -5.67
CA TYR A 87 23.97 22.65 -6.12
C TYR A 87 23.46 22.06 -7.44
N PRO A 88 24.34 21.90 -8.44
CA PRO A 88 24.03 21.11 -9.63
C PRO A 88 23.72 19.65 -9.25
N LEU A 89 22.59 19.12 -9.74
CA LEU A 89 22.14 17.75 -9.44
C LEU A 89 23.16 16.68 -9.83
N GLU A 90 23.95 16.92 -10.87
CA GLU A 90 24.99 15.98 -11.35
C GLU A 90 26.17 15.80 -10.38
N LEU A 91 26.28 16.66 -9.36
CA LEU A 91 27.33 16.62 -8.33
C LEU A 91 26.83 16.12 -6.97
N LEU A 92 25.63 15.55 -6.95
CA LEU A 92 24.96 15.03 -5.76
C LEU A 92 24.69 13.54 -5.90
N VAL A 93 24.92 12.80 -4.83
CA VAL A 93 24.60 11.37 -4.71
C VAL A 93 23.70 11.18 -3.50
N ILE A 94 22.62 10.42 -3.66
CA ILE A 94 21.71 10.09 -2.56
C ILE A 94 22.44 9.20 -1.56
N GLU A 95 22.46 9.59 -0.29
CA GLU A 95 23.06 8.79 0.77
C GLU A 95 22.33 7.45 0.94
N PRO A 96 23.05 6.32 1.03
CA PRO A 96 22.42 5.01 1.20
C PRO A 96 21.73 4.87 2.56
N GLY A 97 20.83 3.88 2.68
CA GLY A 97 20.19 3.54 3.95
C GLY A 97 19.06 4.47 4.39
N GLN A 98 18.66 5.43 3.56
CA GLN A 98 17.51 6.29 3.84
C GLN A 98 16.19 5.55 3.65
N ARG A 99 15.30 5.68 4.63
CA ARG A 99 13.95 5.12 4.55
C ARG A 99 13.09 5.95 3.60
N VAL A 100 12.46 5.30 2.63
CA VAL A 100 11.46 5.93 1.77
C VAL A 100 10.23 6.32 2.60
N SER A 101 9.92 7.61 2.66
CA SER A 101 8.84 8.19 3.47
C SER A 101 7.46 8.14 2.80
N SER A 102 7.39 7.83 1.50
CA SER A 102 6.13 7.73 0.77
C SER A 102 5.23 6.68 1.42
N LYS A 103 4.07 7.11 1.93
CA LYS A 103 3.12 6.22 2.63
C LYS A 103 2.53 5.14 1.72
N LYS A 104 2.53 5.35 0.40
CA LYS A 104 2.02 4.39 -0.60
C LYS A 104 3.04 4.19 -1.71
N LEU A 105 3.43 2.94 -1.93
CA LEU A 105 4.19 2.52 -3.10
C LEU A 105 3.24 2.45 -4.31
N THR A 106 3.79 2.57 -5.51
CA THR A 106 3.01 2.28 -6.74
C THR A 106 2.61 0.81 -6.77
N GLY A 107 1.56 0.45 -7.52
CA GLY A 107 1.08 -0.93 -7.60
C GLY A 107 2.17 -1.93 -8.03
N THR A 108 2.98 -1.56 -9.01
CA THR A 108 4.11 -2.37 -9.50
C THR A 108 5.22 -2.55 -8.46
N LEU A 109 5.56 -1.49 -7.72
CA LEU A 109 6.53 -1.56 -6.62
C LEU A 109 6.01 -2.40 -5.45
N THR A 110 4.71 -2.29 -5.15
CA THR A 110 4.06 -3.09 -4.10
C THR A 110 4.10 -4.57 -4.44
N GLU A 111 3.77 -4.93 -5.69
CA GLU A 111 3.84 -6.32 -6.15
C GLU A 111 5.26 -6.88 -6.06
N ARG A 112 6.26 -6.13 -6.54
CA ARG A 112 7.67 -6.53 -6.43
C ARG A 112 8.10 -6.71 -4.98
N MET A 113 7.72 -5.78 -4.10
CA MET A 113 7.99 -5.89 -2.67
C MET A 113 7.37 -7.15 -2.07
N ILE A 114 6.11 -7.46 -2.40
CA ILE A 114 5.44 -8.68 -1.95
C ILE A 114 6.18 -9.92 -2.44
N GLN A 115 6.58 -9.96 -3.72
CA GLN A 115 7.33 -11.08 -4.29
C GLN A 115 8.67 -11.27 -3.59
N GLN A 116 9.40 -10.18 -3.31
CA GLN A 116 10.68 -10.22 -2.61
C GLN A 116 10.57 -10.58 -1.13
N ALA A 117 9.49 -10.15 -0.46
CA ALA A 117 9.27 -10.40 0.96
C ALA A 117 8.60 -11.77 1.24
N ARG A 118 8.05 -12.43 0.21
CA ARG A 118 7.40 -13.73 0.36
C ARG A 118 8.46 -14.82 0.55
N ILE A 119 8.53 -15.35 1.77
CA ILE A 119 9.48 -16.40 2.15
C ILE A 119 8.69 -17.56 2.76
N LEU A 120 8.99 -18.80 2.37
CA LEU A 120 8.33 -19.98 2.93
C LEU A 120 8.77 -20.21 4.39
N PRO A 121 7.93 -20.78 5.26
CA PRO A 121 8.26 -20.93 6.70
C PRO A 121 9.59 -21.66 6.98
N HIS A 122 9.93 -22.67 6.18
CA HIS A 122 11.19 -23.40 6.33
C HIS A 122 12.41 -22.55 5.93
N GLU A 123 12.28 -21.72 4.88
CA GLU A 123 13.30 -20.76 4.47
C GLU A 123 13.43 -19.62 5.47
N MET A 124 12.32 -19.19 6.07
CA MET A 124 12.31 -18.15 7.10
C MET A 124 13.14 -18.57 8.32
N LYS A 125 13.05 -19.83 8.75
CA LYS A 125 13.92 -20.37 9.82
C LYS A 125 15.40 -20.26 9.46
N LYS A 126 15.78 -20.65 8.23
CA LYS A 126 17.16 -20.53 7.73
C LYS A 126 17.60 -19.07 7.65
N ASN A 127 16.74 -18.18 7.14
CA ASN A 127 17.04 -16.76 7.05
C ASN A 127 17.23 -16.13 8.43
N ASN A 128 16.37 -16.43 9.40
CA ASN A 128 16.49 -15.91 10.78
C ASN A 128 17.81 -16.34 11.43
N ARG A 129 18.23 -17.60 11.28
CA ARG A 129 19.55 -18.06 11.75
C ARG A 129 20.69 -17.29 11.08
N ARG A 130 20.61 -17.08 9.76
CA ARG A 130 21.60 -16.27 9.04
C ARG A 130 21.65 -14.82 9.53
N GLN A 131 20.49 -14.20 9.78
CA GLN A 131 20.43 -12.83 10.31
C GLN A 131 21.01 -12.73 11.71
N LEU A 132 20.77 -13.74 12.56
CA LEU A 132 21.37 -13.82 13.90
C LEU A 132 22.91 -13.81 13.82
N ALA A 133 23.47 -14.61 12.91
CA ALA A 133 24.92 -14.67 12.67
C ALA A 133 25.48 -13.36 12.09
N LEU A 134 24.80 -12.77 11.09
CA LEU A 134 25.21 -11.49 10.50
C LEU A 134 25.18 -10.35 11.51
N ALA A 135 24.22 -10.38 12.44
CA ALA A 135 24.11 -9.43 13.53
C ALA A 135 25.13 -9.68 14.66
N ARG A 136 25.94 -10.75 14.59
CA ARG A 136 26.85 -11.21 15.65
C ARG A 136 26.13 -11.35 17.00
N LEU A 137 24.92 -11.91 16.93
CA LEU A 137 24.09 -12.19 18.10
C LEU A 137 24.10 -13.68 18.46
N ASP A 138 24.78 -14.51 17.65
CA ASP A 138 25.00 -15.91 17.93
C ASP A 138 26.26 -16.13 18.78
N GLY A 139 26.13 -16.94 19.83
CA GLY A 139 27.24 -17.28 20.72
C GLY A 139 27.70 -16.16 21.65
N ASP A 140 28.92 -16.30 22.18
CA ASP A 140 29.50 -15.39 23.19
C ASP A 140 30.40 -14.29 22.58
N ASN A 141 30.43 -14.13 21.25
CA ASN A 141 31.36 -13.24 20.54
C ASN A 141 30.86 -11.78 20.36
N ASN A 142 29.93 -11.34 21.20
CA ASN A 142 29.40 -9.99 21.16
C ASN A 142 29.90 -9.19 22.37
N GLU A 143 30.75 -8.20 22.13
CA GLU A 143 31.37 -7.37 23.16
C GLU A 143 30.33 -6.69 24.05
N TYR A 144 29.28 -6.13 23.46
CA TYR A 144 28.21 -5.46 24.20
C TYR A 144 27.42 -6.43 25.08
N LEU A 145 27.04 -7.60 24.57
CA LEU A 145 26.35 -8.62 25.39
C LEU A 145 27.26 -9.14 26.50
N SER A 146 28.56 -9.27 26.23
CA SER A 146 29.55 -9.68 27.21
C SER A 146 29.77 -8.64 28.32
N SER A 147 29.53 -7.35 28.06
CA SER A 147 29.67 -6.29 29.06
C SER A 147 28.56 -6.30 30.12
N PHE A 148 27.41 -6.93 29.88
CA PHE A 148 26.36 -7.13 30.88
C PHE A 148 26.71 -8.20 31.94
N ARG A 149 27.96 -8.67 31.98
CA ARG A 149 28.49 -9.51 33.07
C ARG A 149 28.49 -8.72 34.39
N VAL A 150 27.43 -8.88 35.17
CA VAL A 150 27.37 -8.37 36.55
C VAL A 150 28.40 -9.15 37.39
N ARG A 151 29.53 -8.50 37.72
CA ARG A 151 30.64 -9.13 38.48
C ARG A 151 30.26 -9.56 39.91
N SER A 152 29.14 -9.06 40.45
CA SER A 152 28.74 -9.27 41.86
C SER A 152 27.68 -10.36 42.06
N LEU A 153 27.07 -10.89 40.99
CA LEU A 153 26.22 -12.07 41.05
C LEU A 153 26.88 -13.15 40.17
N LYS A 154 27.17 -14.32 40.73
CA LYS A 154 27.48 -15.57 39.98
C LYS A 154 26.27 -16.05 39.14
N VAL A 155 25.43 -15.14 38.64
CA VAL A 155 24.14 -15.42 38.04
C VAL A 155 24.04 -14.69 36.71
N ALA A 156 24.01 -15.52 35.66
CA ALA A 156 23.53 -15.25 34.30
C ALA A 156 24.30 -14.21 33.46
N SER A 157 25.30 -14.69 32.72
CA SER A 157 25.61 -14.14 31.39
C SER A 157 24.34 -14.15 30.53
N VAL A 158 23.92 -13.00 29.99
CA VAL A 158 22.84 -12.95 29.00
C VAL A 158 23.33 -13.62 27.72
N ARG A 159 22.83 -14.83 27.47
CA ARG A 159 23.14 -15.62 26.28
C ARG A 159 21.91 -15.70 25.40
N ILE A 160 22.09 -15.44 24.11
CA ILE A 160 21.04 -15.63 23.11
C ILE A 160 21.12 -17.07 22.62
N SER A 161 20.01 -17.81 22.77
CA SER A 161 19.89 -19.16 22.23
C SER A 161 19.97 -19.12 20.70
N SER A 162 20.78 -20.00 20.11
CA SER A 162 20.83 -20.23 18.66
C SER A 162 19.65 -21.07 18.14
N GLU A 163 18.95 -21.74 19.05
CA GLU A 163 17.80 -22.57 18.74
C GLU A 163 16.47 -21.84 18.91
N PHE A 164 15.54 -22.16 18.02
CA PHE A 164 14.17 -21.65 18.10
C PHE A 164 13.47 -22.22 19.33
N VAL A 165 12.68 -21.39 20.00
CA VAL A 165 11.78 -21.83 21.07
C VAL A 165 10.81 -22.87 20.51
N THR A 166 10.75 -24.02 21.16
CA THR A 166 9.78 -25.08 20.87
C THR A 166 8.55 -24.89 21.75
N SER A 167 7.38 -25.19 21.21
CA SER A 167 6.12 -25.13 21.94
C SER A 167 5.19 -26.20 21.41
N GLU A 168 4.41 -26.79 22.30
CA GLU A 168 3.42 -27.81 21.93
C GLU A 168 2.16 -27.12 21.39
N GLY A 169 1.79 -27.45 20.16
CA GLY A 169 0.56 -26.98 19.53
C GLY A 169 -0.44 -28.12 19.39
N LYS A 170 -1.71 -27.86 19.74
CA LYS A 170 -2.81 -28.80 19.47
C LYS A 170 -3.54 -28.39 18.20
N VAL A 171 -3.59 -29.30 17.22
CA VAL A 171 -4.43 -29.12 16.02
C VAL A 171 -5.85 -29.56 16.37
N LEU A 172 -6.80 -28.64 16.32
CA LEU A 172 -8.21 -28.94 16.54
C LEU A 172 -8.84 -29.49 15.25
N ALA A 173 -9.77 -30.43 15.40
CA ALA A 173 -10.57 -30.91 14.29
C ALA A 173 -11.43 -29.77 13.73
N ALA A 174 -11.52 -29.68 12.40
CA ALA A 174 -12.36 -28.68 11.77
C ALA A 174 -13.84 -28.94 12.10
N PRO A 175 -14.63 -27.89 12.42
CA PRO A 175 -16.06 -28.06 12.64
C PRO A 175 -16.77 -28.37 11.32
N GLU A 176 -17.88 -29.09 11.43
CA GLU A 176 -18.78 -29.32 10.30
C GLU A 176 -19.52 -28.03 9.94
N ILE A 177 -19.66 -27.77 8.64
CA ILE A 177 -20.32 -26.59 8.10
C ILE A 177 -21.70 -26.99 7.59
N THR A 178 -22.74 -26.57 8.31
CA THR A 178 -24.13 -26.88 7.97
C THR A 178 -24.72 -25.91 6.94
N TYR A 179 -25.39 -26.48 5.94
CA TYR A 179 -26.13 -25.79 4.89
C TYR A 179 -27.61 -26.18 4.97
N LYS A 180 -28.47 -25.55 4.16
CA LYS A 180 -29.91 -25.87 4.15
C LYS A 180 -30.20 -27.27 3.64
N THR A 181 -29.42 -27.72 2.67
CA THR A 181 -29.62 -29.00 1.95
C THR A 181 -28.59 -30.06 2.29
N GLY A 182 -27.77 -29.86 3.33
CA GLY A 182 -26.75 -30.81 3.75
C GLY A 182 -25.68 -30.17 4.61
N SER A 183 -24.55 -30.85 4.77
CA SER A 183 -23.41 -30.36 5.53
C SER A 183 -22.11 -30.69 4.80
N LEU A 184 -21.05 -29.98 5.17
CA LEU A 184 -19.71 -30.20 4.65
C LEU A 184 -18.75 -30.34 5.82
N GLN A 185 -18.02 -31.44 5.87
CA GLN A 185 -16.86 -31.54 6.75
C GLN A 185 -15.60 -31.11 5.99
N PRO A 186 -14.91 -30.03 6.40
CA PRO A 186 -13.58 -29.70 5.89
C PRO A 186 -12.58 -30.87 6.08
N ASP A 187 -11.57 -30.94 5.22
CA ASP A 187 -10.55 -31.98 5.29
C ASP A 187 -9.85 -32.00 6.66
N GLY A 188 -9.86 -33.15 7.32
CA GLY A 188 -9.21 -33.41 8.61
C GLY A 188 -7.69 -33.23 8.60
N ARG A 189 -7.07 -33.06 7.42
CA ARG A 189 -5.65 -32.69 7.26
C ARG A 189 -5.35 -31.22 7.61
N GLY A 190 -6.33 -30.46 8.12
CA GLY A 190 -6.16 -29.08 8.58
C GLY A 190 -6.23 -28.03 7.47
N LYS A 191 -6.60 -28.43 6.24
CA LYS A 191 -6.81 -27.50 5.12
C LYS A 191 -8.21 -26.91 5.22
N LEU A 192 -8.33 -25.76 5.88
CA LEU A 192 -9.57 -24.99 6.04
C LEU A 192 -9.97 -24.21 4.76
N SER A 193 -9.90 -24.86 3.61
CA SER A 193 -10.37 -24.30 2.35
C SER A 193 -11.48 -25.19 1.82
N TRP A 194 -12.70 -24.67 1.82
CA TRP A 194 -13.84 -25.31 1.19
C TRP A 194 -14.41 -24.44 0.08
N LYS A 195 -14.97 -25.09 -0.92
CA LYS A 195 -15.79 -24.46 -1.95
C LYS A 195 -17.23 -24.95 -1.76
N LEU A 196 -18.18 -24.09 -2.08
CA LEU A 196 -19.59 -24.47 -2.03
C LEU A 196 -19.88 -25.48 -3.16
N ALA A 197 -19.99 -26.77 -2.80
CA ALA A 197 -20.35 -27.83 -3.74
C ALA A 197 -21.69 -27.53 -4.41
N GLU A 198 -21.87 -27.87 -5.68
CA GLU A 198 -22.99 -27.43 -6.52
C GLU A 198 -24.39 -27.65 -5.90
N ARG A 199 -24.56 -28.74 -5.14
CA ARG A 199 -25.85 -29.12 -4.52
C ARG A 199 -26.15 -28.43 -3.19
N LEU A 200 -25.18 -27.70 -2.63
CA LEU A 200 -25.33 -27.02 -1.34
C LEU A 200 -25.94 -25.62 -1.54
N GLN A 201 -27.00 -25.36 -0.78
CA GLN A 201 -27.69 -24.07 -0.71
C GLN A 201 -27.34 -23.32 0.56
N PHE A 202 -27.41 -21.98 0.53
CA PHE A 202 -27.20 -21.17 1.72
C PHE A 202 -28.11 -21.64 2.86
N TYR A 203 -27.59 -21.67 4.09
CA TYR A 203 -28.34 -22.08 5.28
C TYR A 203 -29.67 -21.31 5.41
N ARG A 204 -29.61 -20.00 5.16
CA ARG A 204 -30.78 -19.13 5.00
C ARG A 204 -30.63 -18.33 3.69
N PRO A 205 -31.25 -18.77 2.59
CA PRO A 205 -31.19 -18.04 1.34
C PRO A 205 -32.04 -16.77 1.43
N ALA A 206 -31.58 -15.70 0.79
CA ALA A 206 -32.30 -14.44 0.72
C ALA A 206 -33.20 -14.36 -0.52
N THR A 207 -34.28 -13.60 -0.40
CA THR A 207 -35.15 -13.20 -1.52
C THR A 207 -34.72 -11.80 -1.99
N VAL A 208 -34.48 -11.67 -3.30
CA VAL A 208 -34.02 -10.43 -3.94
C VAL A 208 -35.15 -9.84 -4.77
N GLU A 209 -35.79 -8.81 -4.21
CA GLU A 209 -36.95 -8.16 -4.82
C GLU A 209 -36.57 -7.18 -5.93
N ALA A 210 -35.44 -6.48 -5.80
CA ALA A 210 -34.97 -5.51 -6.78
C ALA A 210 -33.45 -5.37 -6.74
N VAL A 211 -32.84 -5.18 -7.92
CA VAL A 211 -31.42 -4.91 -8.12
C VAL A 211 -31.28 -3.71 -9.04
N SER A 212 -30.41 -2.77 -8.67
CA SER A 212 -30.03 -1.65 -9.53
C SER A 212 -28.56 -1.80 -9.91
N ILE A 213 -28.26 -1.73 -11.21
CA ILE A 213 -26.90 -1.70 -11.75
C ILE A 213 -26.68 -0.31 -12.32
N VAL A 214 -25.62 0.36 -11.89
CA VAL A 214 -25.21 1.67 -12.40
C VAL A 214 -23.94 1.50 -13.20
N ILE A 215 -23.97 1.89 -14.48
CA ILE A 215 -22.84 1.92 -15.39
C ILE A 215 -22.31 3.34 -15.40
N LEU A 216 -21.09 3.53 -14.89
CA LEU A 216 -20.41 4.82 -14.87
C LEU A 216 -19.61 5.01 -16.16
N ASP A 217 -19.72 6.19 -16.77
CA ASP A 217 -18.92 6.65 -17.91
C ASP A 217 -18.83 5.66 -19.07
N LYS A 218 -19.91 4.90 -19.31
CA LYS A 218 -19.96 3.84 -20.35
C LYS A 218 -18.83 2.80 -20.21
N ALA A 219 -18.37 2.53 -18.98
CA ALA A 219 -17.32 1.56 -18.71
C ALA A 219 -17.66 0.14 -19.23
N VAL A 220 -18.94 -0.20 -19.31
CA VAL A 220 -19.46 -1.44 -19.89
C VAL A 220 -20.72 -1.17 -20.72
N HIS A 221 -21.01 -2.04 -21.68
CA HIS A 221 -22.27 -1.94 -22.42
C HIS A 221 -23.45 -2.46 -21.60
N ARG A 222 -24.63 -1.89 -21.81
CA ARG A 222 -25.89 -2.32 -21.16
C ARG A 222 -26.18 -3.82 -21.32
N ASN A 223 -25.89 -4.39 -22.49
CA ASN A 223 -26.07 -5.82 -22.75
C ASN A 223 -25.14 -6.67 -21.86
N GLN A 224 -23.87 -6.27 -21.73
CA GLN A 224 -22.91 -6.96 -20.84
C GLN A 224 -23.34 -6.91 -19.37
N ALA A 225 -23.88 -5.76 -18.92
CA ALA A 225 -24.44 -5.62 -17.59
C ALA A 225 -25.68 -6.51 -17.38
N SER A 226 -26.52 -6.67 -18.40
CA SER A 226 -27.66 -7.60 -18.39
C SER A 226 -27.19 -9.05 -18.31
N ASP A 227 -26.24 -9.44 -19.14
CA ASP A 227 -25.67 -10.80 -19.16
C ASP A 227 -25.04 -11.16 -17.82
N PHE A 228 -24.30 -10.22 -17.23
CA PHE A 228 -23.77 -10.35 -15.87
C PHE A 228 -24.88 -10.59 -14.85
N TYR A 229 -25.96 -9.80 -14.89
CA TYR A 229 -27.09 -9.98 -13.99
C TYR A 229 -27.73 -11.36 -14.15
N HIS A 230 -27.95 -11.84 -15.37
CA HIS A 230 -28.52 -13.16 -15.62
C HIS A 230 -27.60 -14.28 -15.09
N ALA A 231 -26.28 -14.15 -15.27
CA ALA A 231 -25.32 -15.08 -14.70
C ALA A 231 -25.34 -15.09 -13.16
N LEU A 232 -25.41 -13.92 -12.54
CA LEU A 232 -25.52 -13.74 -11.09
C LEU A 232 -26.82 -14.34 -10.55
N ALA A 233 -27.96 -14.03 -11.17
CA ALA A 233 -29.27 -14.52 -10.77
C ALA A 233 -29.35 -16.05 -10.89
N ARG A 234 -28.83 -16.63 -11.97
CA ARG A 234 -28.73 -18.08 -12.16
C ARG A 234 -27.89 -18.75 -11.06
N MET A 235 -26.72 -18.19 -10.74
CA MET A 235 -25.86 -18.70 -9.67
C MET A 235 -26.53 -18.55 -8.29
N GLY A 236 -27.16 -17.41 -8.00
CA GLY A 236 -27.89 -17.22 -6.75
C GLY A 236 -29.03 -18.24 -6.59
N ARG A 237 -29.82 -18.47 -7.65
CA ARG A 237 -30.88 -19.48 -7.65
C ARG A 237 -30.36 -20.90 -7.45
N SER A 238 -29.24 -21.27 -8.07
CA SER A 238 -28.63 -22.58 -7.83
C SER A 238 -28.19 -22.76 -6.37
N ARG A 239 -27.99 -21.66 -5.62
CA ARG A 239 -27.68 -21.66 -4.18
C ARG A 239 -28.89 -21.43 -3.27
N GLY A 240 -30.10 -21.50 -3.82
CA GLY A 240 -31.37 -21.41 -3.09
C GLY A 240 -31.91 -20.00 -2.91
N MET A 241 -31.24 -18.95 -3.44
CA MET A 241 -31.77 -17.58 -3.39
C MET A 241 -32.95 -17.42 -4.35
N GLU A 242 -33.91 -16.58 -3.97
CA GLU A 242 -35.04 -16.24 -4.82
C GLU A 242 -34.73 -14.94 -5.58
N ILE A 243 -34.27 -15.07 -6.82
CA ILE A 243 -33.91 -13.93 -7.68
C ILE A 243 -34.67 -14.05 -9.00
N ARG A 244 -35.57 -13.10 -9.29
CA ARG A 244 -36.30 -13.05 -10.56
C ARG A 244 -35.48 -12.36 -11.63
N GLU A 245 -35.55 -12.83 -12.87
CA GLU A 245 -34.76 -12.26 -13.98
C GLU A 245 -35.19 -10.85 -14.38
N SER A 246 -36.43 -10.47 -14.07
CA SER A 246 -36.98 -9.15 -14.35
C SER A 246 -36.64 -8.09 -13.30
N ASN A 247 -36.00 -8.47 -12.18
CA ASN A 247 -35.83 -7.58 -11.02
C ASN A 247 -34.62 -6.64 -11.16
N VAL A 248 -34.04 -6.48 -12.35
CA VAL A 248 -32.90 -5.59 -12.59
C VAL A 248 -33.30 -4.28 -13.26
N LYS A 249 -32.79 -3.16 -12.75
CA LYS A 249 -32.82 -1.86 -13.41
C LYS A 249 -31.39 -1.43 -13.72
N ILE A 250 -31.10 -1.15 -14.98
CA ILE A 250 -29.77 -0.72 -15.44
C ILE A 250 -29.82 0.76 -15.76
N HIS A 251 -28.94 1.54 -15.13
CA HIS A 251 -28.83 2.99 -15.25
C HIS A 251 -27.44 3.35 -15.77
N GLU A 252 -27.37 4.25 -16.75
CA GLU A 252 -26.10 4.83 -17.21
C GLU A 252 -25.96 6.23 -16.61
N MET A 253 -24.80 6.51 -16.02
CA MET A 253 -24.51 7.78 -15.33
C MET A 253 -23.08 8.23 -15.61
N TYR A 254 -22.82 9.52 -15.43
CA TYR A 254 -21.49 10.11 -15.53
C TYR A 254 -20.87 10.26 -14.14
N SER A 255 -19.60 9.91 -13.98
CA SER A 255 -18.91 9.96 -12.68
C SER A 255 -18.74 11.37 -12.11
N GLU A 256 -18.77 12.39 -12.97
CA GLU A 256 -18.69 13.80 -12.57
C GLU A 256 -19.89 14.26 -11.71
N LEU A 257 -20.97 13.48 -11.67
CA LEU A 257 -22.21 13.78 -10.93
C LEU A 257 -22.39 12.92 -9.68
N ASN A 258 -21.38 12.92 -8.79
CA ASN A 258 -21.41 12.18 -7.51
C ASN A 258 -22.70 12.42 -6.69
N SER A 259 -23.24 13.64 -6.69
CA SER A 259 -24.49 13.97 -5.98
C SER A 259 -25.71 13.22 -6.52
N ARG A 260 -25.79 13.00 -7.84
CA ARG A 260 -26.89 12.23 -8.47
C ARG A 260 -26.74 10.73 -8.24
N ILE A 261 -25.50 10.24 -8.20
CA ILE A 261 -25.21 8.84 -7.86
C ILE A 261 -25.65 8.57 -6.41
N GLU A 262 -25.29 9.45 -5.47
CA GLU A 262 -25.71 9.34 -4.07
C GLU A 262 -27.23 9.43 -3.91
N GLU A 263 -27.89 10.37 -4.58
CA GLU A 263 -29.34 10.52 -4.53
C GLU A 263 -30.06 9.28 -5.06
N HIS A 264 -29.58 8.71 -6.17
CA HIS A 264 -30.09 7.45 -6.71
C HIS A 264 -30.05 6.33 -5.67
N PHE A 265 -28.90 6.10 -5.04
CA PHE A 265 -28.80 5.05 -4.01
C PHE A 265 -29.66 5.33 -2.77
N ARG A 266 -29.80 6.60 -2.34
CA ARG A 266 -30.69 6.97 -1.23
C ARG A 266 -32.17 6.67 -1.54
N LEU A 267 -32.63 6.96 -2.76
CA LEU A 267 -34.02 6.69 -3.16
C LEU A 267 -34.35 5.19 -3.13
N PHE A 268 -33.40 4.34 -3.55
CA PHE A 268 -33.57 2.89 -3.50
C PHE A 268 -33.46 2.32 -2.07
N GLN A 269 -32.67 2.93 -1.19
CA GLN A 269 -32.64 2.58 0.24
C GLN A 269 -33.95 2.97 0.95
N ALA A 270 -34.49 4.16 0.69
CA ALA A 270 -35.73 4.65 1.30
C ALA A 270 -36.97 3.84 0.87
N ALA A 271 -36.96 3.23 -0.32
CA ALA A 271 -37.99 2.30 -0.75
C ALA A 271 -38.04 1.01 0.10
N ARG A 272 -36.91 0.64 0.74
CA ARG A 272 -36.75 -0.60 1.52
C ARG A 272 -37.19 -0.47 2.97
N SER A 273 -37.16 0.73 3.57
CA SER A 273 -37.56 0.97 4.96
C SER A 273 -39.06 0.85 5.22
N LYS A 274 -39.88 0.68 4.17
CA LYS A 274 -41.33 0.41 4.27
C LYS A 274 -41.69 -1.09 4.39
N VAL A 275 -40.71 -2.00 4.29
CA VAL A 275 -40.91 -3.44 4.53
C VAL A 275 -40.36 -3.77 5.91
N GLN A 276 -41.22 -3.60 6.92
CA GLN A 276 -40.89 -3.75 8.33
C GLN A 276 -41.21 -5.18 8.78
N GLY A 277 -40.22 -5.91 9.31
CA GLY A 277 -40.48 -7.15 10.04
C GLY A 277 -39.34 -8.17 10.07
N CYS A 278 -38.19 -7.82 10.64
CA CYS A 278 -37.31 -8.77 11.36
C CYS A 278 -36.19 -7.99 12.08
N TYR A 279 -36.37 -7.76 13.39
CA TYR A 279 -35.37 -7.23 14.34
C TYR A 279 -34.90 -8.39 15.26
N PRO A 280 -33.94 -8.22 16.20
CA PRO A 280 -32.50 -7.99 16.02
C PRO A 280 -31.65 -8.93 16.94
N ALA A 281 -30.69 -9.71 16.42
CA ALA A 281 -29.72 -10.38 17.29
C ALA A 281 -28.51 -10.95 16.54
N CYS A 282 -27.52 -10.12 16.17
CA CYS A 282 -26.08 -10.45 16.32
C CYS A 282 -25.19 -9.26 15.90
N VAL A 283 -25.29 -8.11 16.57
CA VAL A 283 -24.32 -7.03 16.37
C VAL A 283 -23.02 -7.39 17.09
N ARG A 284 -22.00 -7.80 16.35
CA ARG A 284 -20.59 -7.58 16.72
C ARG A 284 -19.70 -7.63 15.47
N GLN A 285 -19.22 -6.43 15.11
CA GLN A 285 -18.00 -6.08 14.35
C GLN A 285 -17.67 -6.93 13.09
N TYR A 286 -17.53 -6.28 11.93
CA TYR A 286 -16.36 -6.30 11.01
C TYR A 286 -16.75 -5.71 9.64
N GLY A 287 -15.75 -5.13 8.95
CA GLY A 287 -15.86 -4.04 7.98
C GLY A 287 -16.32 -4.37 6.56
N SER A 288 -16.35 -3.30 5.76
CA SER A 288 -16.53 -3.30 4.31
C SER A 288 -15.58 -4.27 3.62
N VAL A 289 -16.12 -5.13 2.75
CA VAL A 289 -15.31 -5.96 1.85
C VAL A 289 -15.04 -5.15 0.60
N LEU A 290 -13.92 -4.44 0.59
CA LEU A 290 -13.28 -4.00 -0.65
C LEU A 290 -12.67 -5.25 -1.30
N LEU A 291 -13.25 -5.71 -2.41
CA LEU A 291 -12.59 -6.70 -3.26
C LEU A 291 -11.29 -6.09 -3.81
N PRO A 292 -10.20 -6.85 -3.88
CA PRO A 292 -8.92 -6.32 -4.37
C PRO A 292 -9.07 -5.89 -5.84
N LYS A 293 -8.58 -4.68 -6.14
CA LYS A 293 -8.38 -4.16 -7.50
C LYS A 293 -7.61 -5.20 -8.31
N GLN A 294 -8.30 -5.94 -9.16
CA GLN A 294 -7.70 -6.49 -10.37
C GLN A 294 -8.04 -5.53 -11.50
N ASN A 295 -7.02 -5.19 -12.29
CA ASN A 295 -7.09 -4.27 -13.41
C ASN A 295 -8.31 -4.53 -14.28
N GLU A 296 -9.28 -3.63 -14.20
CA GLU A 296 -10.25 -3.18 -15.21
C GLU A 296 -11.34 -2.42 -14.46
N GLY A 297 -11.70 -1.22 -14.93
CA GLY A 297 -12.45 -0.20 -14.19
C GLY A 297 -13.91 -0.56 -13.90
N VAL A 298 -14.16 -1.49 -12.98
CA VAL A 298 -15.49 -1.81 -12.47
C VAL A 298 -15.47 -1.74 -10.95
N ASP A 299 -15.96 -0.62 -10.41
CA ASP A 299 -16.21 -0.48 -8.98
C ASP A 299 -17.53 -1.18 -8.64
N PHE A 300 -17.46 -2.31 -7.94
CA PHE A 300 -18.63 -2.99 -7.39
C PHE A 300 -18.89 -2.50 -5.96
N PHE A 301 -19.93 -1.68 -5.79
CA PHE A 301 -20.48 -1.39 -4.46
C PHE A 301 -21.40 -2.54 -4.04
N PHE A 302 -20.86 -3.49 -3.28
CA PHE A 302 -21.68 -4.34 -2.42
C PHE A 302 -21.77 -3.68 -1.05
N GLU A 303 -22.85 -2.94 -0.82
CA GLU A 303 -23.21 -2.52 0.53
C GLU A 303 -23.76 -3.75 1.27
N GLN A 304 -22.86 -4.50 1.91
CA GLN A 304 -23.27 -5.37 3.01
C GLN A 304 -23.72 -4.45 4.14
N LEU A 305 -25.05 -4.28 4.25
CA LEU A 305 -25.67 -3.84 5.48
C LEU A 305 -25.20 -4.79 6.58
N LYS A 306 -24.33 -4.27 7.45
CA LYS A 306 -24.03 -4.87 8.75
C LYS A 306 -25.37 -5.05 9.48
N CYS A 307 -25.77 -6.29 9.67
CA CYS A 307 -26.76 -6.67 10.67
C CYS A 307 -26.04 -7.09 11.95
#